data_AF-A0A1D2RGH7-F1
#
_entry.id   AF-A0A1D2RGH7-F1
#
_cell.length_a   1.000
_cell.length_b   1.000
_cell.length_c   1.000
_cell.angle_alpha   90.00
_cell.angle_beta   90.00
_cell.angle_gamma   90.00
#
_symmetry.space_group_name_H-M   'P 1'
#
loop_
_entity.id
_entity.type
_entity.pdbx_description
1 polymer ?
#
loop_
_entity_poly.entity_id
_entity_poly.type
_entity_poly.pdbx_seq_one_letter_code
_entity_poly.pdbx_strand_id
1 'polypeptide(L)' 'MMPQENILHFPNLKTVLMVEGVLKESDGPISKNELKRRLPSKVMHQTLNIIIDYLEESGKLFKPLKYFSILYNTIRNY' A
#
# COMPACT_ATOMS: atom_id res chain seq x y z
N MET A 1 -12.01 -14.39 -2.49
CA MET A 1 -11.39 -14.48 -3.83
C MET A 1 -11.05 -13.06 -4.24
N MET A 2 -9.77 -12.70 -4.36
CA MET A 2 -9.38 -11.35 -4.80
C MET A 2 -9.96 -11.14 -6.21
N PRO A 3 -10.60 -9.99 -6.52
CA PRO A 3 -11.01 -9.71 -7.88
C PRO A 3 -9.77 -9.79 -8.77
N GLN A 4 -9.85 -10.54 -9.86
CA GLN A 4 -8.79 -10.61 -10.86
C GLN A 4 -8.71 -9.25 -11.58
N GLU A 5 -8.13 -8.24 -10.91
CA GLU A 5 -7.62 -7.07 -11.61
C GLU A 5 -6.54 -7.59 -12.56
N ASN A 6 -6.71 -7.35 -13.85
CA ASN A 6 -5.74 -7.67 -14.87
C ASN A 6 -4.42 -6.98 -14.50
N ILE A 7 -3.49 -7.71 -13.87
CA ILE A 7 -2.17 -7.18 -13.51
C ILE A 7 -1.42 -6.98 -14.83
N LEU A 8 -1.55 -5.78 -15.39
CA LEU A 8 -0.95 -5.45 -16.67
C LEU A 8 0.58 -5.47 -16.57
N HIS A 9 1.12 -5.05 -15.42
CA HIS A 9 2.56 -4.99 -15.17
C HIS A 9 2.92 -5.27 -13.72
N PHE A 10 3.84 -6.22 -13.53
CA PHE A 10 4.47 -6.46 -12.24
C PHE A 10 5.58 -5.44 -11.97
N PRO A 11 5.79 -5.05 -10.69
CA PRO A 11 6.92 -4.21 -10.31
C PRO A 11 8.24 -4.95 -10.51
N ASN A 12 9.23 -4.26 -11.05
CA ASN A 12 10.61 -4.73 -11.02
C ASN A 12 11.21 -4.53 -9.62
N LEU A 13 12.25 -5.31 -9.28
CA LEU A 13 12.96 -5.19 -8.01
C LEU A 13 13.42 -3.75 -7.72
N LYS A 14 13.89 -3.03 -8.75
CA LYS A 14 14.27 -1.61 -8.64
C LYS A 14 13.14 -0.73 -8.09
N THR A 15 11.90 -0.97 -8.54
CA THR A 15 10.73 -0.20 -8.10
C THR A 15 10.35 -0.57 -6.67
N VAL A 16 10.46 -1.84 -6.29
CA VAL A 16 10.24 -2.29 -4.89
C VAL A 16 11.23 -1.60 -3.95
N LEU A 17 12.53 -1.64 -4.27
CA LEU A 17 13.58 -1.03 -3.47
C LEU A 17 13.42 0.50 -3.36
N MET A 18 12.96 1.15 -4.43
CA MET A 18 12.66 2.58 -4.43
C MET A 18 11.52 2.91 -3.45
N VAL A 19 10.44 2.14 -3.46
CA VAL A 19 9.32 2.32 -2.53
C VAL A 19 9.75 2.03 -1.10
N GLU A 20 10.51 0.95 -0.85
CA GLU A 20 11.08 0.64 0.46
C GLU A 20 12.00 1.76 0.97
N GLY A 21 12.81 2.39 0.11
CA GLY A 21 13.67 3.52 0.47
C GLY A 21 12.86 4.70 1.01
N VAL A 22 11.83 5.12 0.26
CA VAL A 22 10.96 6.24 0.69
C VAL A 22 10.21 5.93 1.99
N LEU A 23 9.80 4.68 2.19
CA LEU A 23 9.15 4.23 3.43
C LEU A 23 10.13 4.22 4.62
N LYS A 24 11.40 3.89 4.40
CA LYS A 24 12.43 3.94 5.45
C LYS A 24 12.81 5.37 5.82
N GLU A 25 12.74 6.30 4.87
CA GLU A 25 12.98 7.73 5.10
C GLU A 25 11.80 8.44 5.78
N SER A 26 10.61 7.83 5.84
CA SER A 26 9.49 8.39 6.59
C SER A 26 9.60 8.02 8.07
N ASP A 27 9.75 9.02 8.94
CA ASP A 27 9.75 8.87 10.40
C ASP A 27 8.36 8.58 11.01
N GLY A 28 7.47 7.89 10.28
CA GLY A 28 6.12 7.59 10.76
C GLY A 28 5.13 7.17 9.69
N PRO A 29 3.82 7.10 10.04
CA PRO A 29 2.77 6.71 9.12
C PRO A 29 2.69 7.66 7.93
N ILE A 30 2.85 7.12 6.72
CA ILE A 30 2.76 7.87 5.48
C ILE A 30 1.50 7.48 4.69
N SER A 31 0.80 8.47 4.15
CA SER A 31 -0.37 8.21 3.30
C SER A 31 0.07 7.72 1.91
N LYS A 32 -0.77 6.94 1.22
CA LYS A 32 -0.49 6.50 -0.17
C LYS A 32 -0.27 7.68 -1.13
N ASN A 33 -0.95 8.81 -0.91
CA ASN A 33 -0.80 10.00 -1.74
C ASN A 33 0.54 10.68 -1.48
N GLU A 34 0.97 10.76 -0.23
CA GLU A 34 2.27 11.31 0.14
C GLU A 34 3.42 10.43 -0.36
N LEU A 35 3.29 9.10 -0.22
CA LEU A 35 4.24 8.14 -0.78
C LEU A 35 4.42 8.36 -2.29
N LYS A 36 3.32 8.54 -3.04
CA LYS A 36 3.36 8.87 -4.48
C LYS A 36 4.07 10.19 -4.79
N ARG A 37 3.97 11.20 -3.91
CA ARG A 37 4.62 12.50 -4.11
C ARG A 37 6.12 12.46 -3.82
N ARG A 38 6.54 11.63 -2.87
CA ARG A 38 7.96 11.45 -2.49
C ARG A 38 8.71 10.52 -3.44
N LEU A 39 8.02 9.65 -4.19
CA LEU A 39 8.65 8.78 -5.17
C LEU A 39 9.29 9.61 -6.30
N PRO A 40 10.56 9.33 -6.68
CA PRO A 40 11.26 10.07 -7.73
C PRO A 40 10.69 9.82 -9.13
N SER A 41 9.87 8.77 -9.30
CA SER A 41 9.24 8.42 -10.57
C SER A 41 7.74 8.20 -10.41
N LYS A 42 6.98 8.47 -11.47
CA LYS A 42 5.53 8.21 -11.51
C LYS A 42 5.28 6.69 -11.56
N VAL A 43 5.17 6.07 -10.40
CA VAL A 43 4.76 4.66 -10.27
C VAL A 43 3.25 4.56 -10.50
N MET A 44 2.84 3.64 -11.36
CA MET A 44 1.42 3.35 -11.61
C MET A 44 0.71 2.94 -10.31
N HIS A 45 -0.55 3.35 -10.16
CA HIS A 45 -1.31 3.09 -8.93
C HIS A 45 -1.48 1.60 -8.64
N GLN A 46 -1.70 0.79 -9.68
CA GLN A 46 -1.80 -0.67 -9.57
C GLN A 46 -0.49 -1.29 -9.09
N THR A 47 0.63 -0.92 -9.72
CA THR A 47 1.96 -1.38 -9.33
C THR A 47 2.29 -1.00 -7.88
N LEU A 48 1.95 0.21 -7.45
CA LEU A 48 2.16 0.61 -6.06
C LEU A 48 1.32 -0.22 -5.08
N ASN A 49 0.06 -0.56 -5.43
CA ASN A 49 -0.75 -1.44 -4.59
C ASN A 49 -0.12 -2.83 -4.46
N ILE A 50 0.34 -3.42 -5.57
CA ILE A 50 1.03 -4.72 -5.56
C ILE A 50 2.26 -4.68 -4.65
N ILE A 51 3.07 -3.61 -4.73
CA ILE A 51 4.24 -3.45 -3.87
C ILE A 51 3.82 -3.35 -2.39
N ILE A 52 2.80 -2.55 -2.09
CA ILE A 52 2.32 -2.38 -0.71
C ILE A 52 1.80 -3.71 -0.16
N ASP A 53 1.01 -4.44 -0.93
CA ASP A 53 0.45 -5.72 -0.49
C ASP A 53 1.57 -6.77 -0.32
N TYR A 54 2.59 -6.78 -1.19
CA TYR A 54 3.80 -7.60 -1.00
C TYR A 54 4.58 -7.24 0.28
N LEU A 55 4.74 -5.94 0.57
CA LEU A 55 5.42 -5.48 1.79
C LEU A 55 4.61 -5.78 3.06
N GLU A 56 3.29 -5.77 2.97
CA GLU A 56 2.36 -6.17 4.03
C GLU A 56 2.45 -7.68 4.29
N GLU A 57 2.37 -8.51 3.25
CA GLU A 57 2.49 -9.98 3.36
C GLU A 57 3.86 -10.43 3.87
N SER A 58 4.94 -9.71 3.53
CA SER A 58 6.29 -9.98 4.03
C SER A 58 6.55 -9.46 5.45
N GLY A 59 5.56 -8.83 6.09
CA GLY A 59 5.66 -8.29 7.45
C GLY A 59 6.54 -7.05 7.58
N LYS A 60 6.92 -6.42 6.46
CA LYS A 60 7.76 -5.21 6.42
C LYS A 60 6.95 -3.92 6.58
N LEU A 61 5.63 -4.00 6.40
CA LEU A 61 4.69 -2.90 6.62
C LEU A 61 3.46 -3.39 7.38
N PHE A 62 2.97 -2.54 8.27
CA PHE A 62 1.65 -2.70 8.87
C PHE A 62 0.69 -1.67 8.29
N LYS A 63 -0.33 -2.13 7.59
CA LYS A 63 -1.39 -1.30 7.06
C LYS A 63 -2.59 -1.42 8.00
N PRO A 64 -3.01 -0.34 8.69
CA PRO A 64 -4.22 -0.41 9.48
C PRO A 64 -5.39 -0.76 8.55
N LEU A 65 -6.07 -1.86 8.87
CA LEU A 65 -7.19 -2.37 8.09
C LEU A 65 -8.25 -1.28 7.91
N LYS A 66 -8.56 -0.95 6.65
CA LYS A 66 -9.69 -0.07 6.27
C LYS A 66 -11.03 -0.55 6.86
N TYR A 67 -11.11 -1.82 7.25
CA TYR A 67 -12.29 -2.47 7.81
C TYR A 67 -12.60 -2.09 9.27
N PHE A 68 -11.64 -1.54 10.04
CA PHE A 68 -11.94 -1.03 11.37
C PHE A 68 -12.99 0.11 11.31
N SER A 69 -13.00 0.86 10.21
CA SER A 69 -14.00 1.91 9.94
C SER A 69 -15.37 1.36 9.52
N ILE A 70 -15.47 0.16 8.95
CA ILE A 70 -16.76 -0.46 8.61
C ILE A 70 -17.35 -1.16 9.86
N LEU A 71 -16.51 -1.78 10.69
CA LEU A 71 -16.98 -2.50 11.87
C LEU A 71 -17.53 -1.58 12.98
N TYR A 72 -17.00 -0.35 13.11
CA TYR A 72 -17.41 0.56 14.19
C TYR A 72 -18.75 1.27 13.97
N ASN A 73 -19.34 1.18 12.77
CA ASN A 73 -20.64 1.81 12.44
C ASN A 73 -21.70 0.79 11.98
N THR A 74 -21.71 -0.40 12.57
CA THR A 74 -22.80 -1.39 12.38
C THR A 74 -23.30 -1.99 13.71
N ILE A 75 -22.68 -1.65 14.84
CA ILE A 75 -23.07 -2.16 16.17
C ILE A 75 -23.56 -1.01 17.07
N ARG A 76 -24.54 -0.22 16.59
CA ARG A 76 -25.26 0.72 17.45
C ARG A 76 -26.76 0.86 17.14
N ASN A 77 -27.41 -0.26 16.87
CA ASN A 77 -28.86 -0.41 16.97
C ASN A 77 -29.19 -1.83 17.45
N TYR A 78 -29.16 -2.00 18.77
CA TYR A 78 -29.99 -2.94 19.53
C TYR A 78 -30.38 -2.22 20.83
#